data_AF-A0A2V8XXZ3-F1
#
_entry.id   AF-A0A2V8XXZ3-F1
#
_cell.length_a   1.000
_cell.length_b   1.000
_cell.length_c   1.000
_cell.angle_alpha   90.00
_cell.angle_beta   90.00
_cell.angle_gamma   90.00
#
_symmetry.space_group_name_H-M   'P 1'
#
loop_
_entity.id
_entity.type
_entity.pdbx_description
1 polymer ?
#
loop_
_entity_poly.entity_id
_entity_poly.type
_entity_poly.pdbx_seq_one_letter_code
_entity_poly.pdbx_strand_id
1 'polypeptide(L)' 'RHRRKPTLITSNLGFSEWRSFLKNDHLTAALIDRLTENSYVINMKNCVSIRPKLAEES' A
#
# COMPACT_ATOMS: atom_id res chain seq x y z
N ARG A 1 -16.62 -0.42 -12.24
CA ARG A 1 -15.58 -0.66 -13.27
C ARG A 1 -14.34 0.16 -12.90
N HIS A 2 -13.16 -0.47 -12.78
CA HIS A 2 -11.90 0.24 -12.61
C HIS A 2 -11.63 1.16 -13.83
N ARG A 3 -10.75 2.17 -13.71
CA ARG A 3 -10.41 3.16 -14.75
C ARG A 3 -11.46 4.26 -15.06
N ARG A 4 -12.51 4.43 -14.24
CA ARG A 4 -13.43 5.58 -14.38
C ARG A 4 -12.96 6.81 -13.62
N LYS A 5 -12.20 6.61 -12.53
CA LYS A 5 -11.61 7.64 -11.67
C LYS A 5 -10.26 7.14 -11.15
N PRO A 6 -9.29 8.02 -10.93
CA PRO A 6 -8.05 7.65 -10.25
C PRO A 6 -8.34 7.32 -8.79
N THR A 7 -7.61 6.34 -8.25
CA THR A 7 -7.68 5.94 -6.85
C THR A 7 -6.31 6.13 -6.21
N LEU A 8 -6.23 6.89 -5.13
CA LEU A 8 -5.02 7.02 -4.32
C LEU A 8 -5.11 6.06 -3.14
N ILE A 9 -4.07 5.25 -2.93
CA ILE A 9 -3.98 4.30 -1.82
C ILE A 9 -2.65 4.54 -1.10
N THR A 10 -2.70 4.59 0.22
CA THR A 10 -1.51 4.62 1.08
C THR A 10 -1.47 3.36 1.92
N SER A 11 -0.34 2.67 1.94
CA SER A 11 -0.13 1.50 2.79
C SER A 11 1.25 1.57 3.42
N ASN A 12 1.33 1.17 4.69
CA ASN A 12 2.59 0.93 5.38
C ASN A 12 3.15 -0.47 5.11
N LEU A 13 2.42 -1.31 4.37
CA LEU A 13 2.79 -2.69 4.04
C LEU A 13 3.13 -2.83 2.55
N GLY A 14 4.10 -3.68 2.24
CA GLY A 14 4.44 -4.01 0.85
C GLY A 14 3.41 -4.93 0.21
N PHE A 15 3.32 -4.93 -1.13
CA PHE A 15 2.38 -5.78 -1.88
C PHE A 15 2.49 -7.28 -1.56
N SER A 16 3.69 -7.75 -1.19
CA SER A 16 3.91 -9.14 -0.74
C SER A 16 3.12 -9.50 0.52
N GLU A 17 2.91 -8.53 1.42
CA GLU A 17 2.25 -8.72 2.72
C GLU A 17 0.72 -8.63 2.60
N TRP A 18 0.20 -8.10 1.50
CA TRP A 18 -1.25 -7.93 1.29
C TRP A 18 -2.00 -9.26 1.22
N ARG A 19 -1.31 -10.34 0.84
CA ARG A 19 -1.87 -11.70 0.84
C ARG A 19 -2.29 -12.14 2.23
N SER A 20 -1.46 -11.84 3.24
CA SER A 20 -1.76 -12.12 4.65
C SER A 20 -2.93 -11.26 5.16
N PHE A 21 -3.00 -10.01 4.71
CA PHE A 21 -4.06 -9.08 5.10
C PHE A 21 -5.45 -9.48 4.57
N LEU A 22 -5.56 -9.79 3.27
CA LEU A 22 -6.82 -10.14 2.62
C LEU A 22 -7.21 -11.61 2.79
N LYS A 23 -6.31 -12.45 3.34
CA LYS A 23 -6.49 -13.89 3.62
C LYS A 23 -6.99 -14.72 2.42
N ASN A 24 -6.80 -14.21 1.20
CA ASN A 24 -7.19 -14.87 -0.04
C ASN A 24 -6.21 -14.48 -1.15
N ASP A 25 -5.37 -15.44 -1.54
CA ASP A 25 -4.30 -15.21 -2.50
C ASP A 25 -4.82 -14.89 -3.89
N HIS A 26 -5.89 -15.54 -4.33
CA HIS A 26 -6.48 -15.32 -5.65
C HIS A 26 -7.09 -13.92 -5.78
N LEU A 27 -7.85 -13.48 -4.77
CA LEU A 27 -8.43 -12.14 -4.77
C LEU A 27 -7.34 -11.07 -4.64
N THR A 28 -6.32 -11.31 -3.82
CA THR A 28 -5.19 -10.38 -3.65
C THR A 28 -4.41 -10.24 -4.95
N ALA A 29 -4.11 -11.34 -5.64
CA ALA A 29 -3.43 -11.31 -6.93
C ALA A 29 -4.23 -10.54 -7.98
N ALA A 30 -5.53 -10.82 -8.10
CA ALA A 30 -6.41 -10.11 -9.04
C ALA A 30 -6.57 -8.62 -8.70
N LEU A 31 -6.51 -8.25 -7.41
CA LEU A 31 -6.54 -6.86 -6.97
C LEU A 31 -5.24 -6.14 -7.32
N ILE A 32 -4.10 -6.74 -6.98
CA ILE A 32 -2.77 -6.18 -7.27
C ILE A 32 -2.64 -5.97 -8.78
N ASP A 33 -2.96 -6.98 -9.59
CA ASP A 33 -2.92 -6.91 -11.05
C ASP A 33 -3.65 -5.67 -11.59
N ARG A 34 -4.91 -5.47 -11.16
CA ARG A 34 -5.72 -4.30 -11.55
C ARG A 34 -5.20 -2.97 -11.04
N LEU A 35 -4.57 -2.94 -9.86
CA LEU A 35 -3.97 -1.74 -9.30
C LEU A 35 -2.67 -1.38 -10.04
N THR A 36 -1.83 -2.35 -10.33
CA THR A 36 -0.52 -2.13 -10.98
C THR A 36 -0.63 -1.91 -12.49
N GLU A 37 -1.73 -2.32 -13.12
CA GLU A 37 -1.94 -2.17 -14.57
C GLU A 37 -1.77 -0.72 -15.08
N ASN A 38 -2.23 0.28 -14.30
CA ASN A 38 -2.12 1.70 -14.63
C ASN A 38 -1.96 2.54 -13.35
N SER A 39 -0.87 2.31 -12.60
CA SER A 39 -0.57 3.11 -11.41
C SER A 39 0.87 3.59 -11.36
N TYR A 40 1.06 4.63 -10.55
CA TYR A 40 2.35 5.13 -10.13
C TYR A 40 2.60 4.68 -8.69
N VAL A 41 3.66 3.91 -8.48
CA VAL A 41 4.05 3.44 -7.14
C VAL A 41 5.17 4.34 -6.63
N ILE A 42 4.91 5.01 -5.50
CA ILE A 42 5.90 5.86 -4.83
C ILE A 42 6.39 5.13 -3.57
N ASN A 43 7.67 4.77 -3.55
CA ASN A 43 8.27 4.12 -2.39
C ASN A 43 8.69 5.16 -1.34
N MET A 44 7.98 5.17 -0.23
CA MET A 44 8.18 6.15 0.86
C MET A 44 9.18 5.68 1.93
N LYS A 45 9.90 4.55 1.73
CA LYS A 45 10.84 4.00 2.73
C LYS A 45 11.94 4.98 3.17
N ASN A 46 12.31 5.93 2.31
CA ASN A 46 13.37 6.91 2.58
C ASN A 46 12.83 8.29 3.00
N CYS A 47 11.57 8.37 3.42
CA CYS A 47 10.94 9.61 3.84
C CYS A 47 11.02 9.82 5.36
N VAL A 48 11.14 11.07 5.78
CA VAL A 48 11.17 11.46 7.20
C VAL A 48 9.74 11.54 7.74
N SER A 49 9.52 11.04 8.97
CA SER A 49 8.25 11.22 9.67
C SER A 49 8.01 12.70 9.99
N ILE A 50 6.85 13.22 9.59
CA ILE A 50 6.41 14.58 9.94
C ILE A 50 6.05 14.67 11.43
N ARG A 51 5.61 13.55 12.02
CA ARG A 51 5.32 13.49 13.46
C ARG A 51 6.63 13.37 14.24
N PRO A 52 6.82 14.16 15.32
CA PRO A 52 7.89 13.95 16.28
C PRO A 52 7.87 12.49 16.75
N LYS A 53 9.05 11.89 16.93
CA LYS A 53 9.11 10.59 17.62
C LYS A 53 8.52 10.80 19.01
N LEU A 54 7.61 9.92 19.42
CA LEU A 54 7.18 9.88 20.82
C LEU A 54 8.47 9.71 21.63
N ALA A 55 8.77 10.66 22.53
CA ALA A 55 9.90 10.50 23.42
C ALA A 55 9.66 9.19 24.18
N GLU A 56 10.64 8.27 24.15
CA GLU A 56 10.59 7.11 25.02
C GLU A 56 10.64 7.64 26.45
N GLU A 57 9.49 7.62 27.14
CA GLU A 57 9.46 7.79 28.59
C GLU A 57 10.36 6.68 29.16
N SER A 58 11.50 7.12 29.71
CA SER A 58 12.51 6.29 30.36
C SER A 58 12.11 5.98 31.78
#